data_AF-A0A7C1R2G6-F1
#
_entry.id   AF-A0A7C1R2G6-F1
#
_cell.length_a   1.000
_cell.length_b   1.000
_cell.length_c   1.000
_cell.angle_alpha   90.00
_cell.angle_beta   90.00
_cell.angle_gamma   90.00
#
_symmetry.space_group_name_H-M   'P 1'
#
loop_
_entity.id
_entity.type
_entity.pdbx_description
1 polymer ?
#
loop_
_entity_poly.entity_id
_entity_poly.type
_entity_poly.pdbx_seq_one_letter_code
_entity_poly.pdbx_strand_id
1 'polypeptide(L)'
;MNKLCMILLLVLILCFTVGCQDREAMAELEKMKAQAEIEEQNKALFRYMLEETDKGNYAAWEEVCSPDYICHFAGFPKPMSLEEHIQANRAFLVAFPDFHHEINDMVAEAEKVTARVTLTGTHEGEFMGIPPTGNKIEYTAFLTARFSDKRIVELWGVADMMTLMQQLGMELKPKEAEK
;
A
#
# COMPACT_ATOMS: atom_id res chain seq x y z
N MET A 1 -27.46 44.34 -44.91
CA MET A 1 -26.22 43.57 -44.73
C MET A 1 -25.92 43.18 -43.27
N ASN A 2 -26.63 43.71 -42.26
CA ASN A 2 -26.24 43.51 -40.84
C ASN A 2 -26.79 42.24 -40.17
N LYS A 3 -28.01 41.78 -40.50
CA LYS A 3 -28.62 40.63 -39.80
C LYS A 3 -27.97 39.29 -40.15
N LEU A 4 -27.63 39.07 -41.43
CA LEU A 4 -26.97 37.84 -41.88
C LEU A 4 -25.53 37.74 -41.34
N CYS A 5 -24.80 38.87 -41.32
CA CYS A 5 -23.45 38.93 -40.76
C CYS A 5 -23.45 38.66 -39.25
N MET A 6 -24.43 39.22 -38.51
CA MET A 6 -24.58 38.99 -37.07
C MET A 6 -24.92 37.53 -36.73
N ILE A 7 -25.78 36.88 -37.52
CA ILE A 7 -26.12 35.46 -37.34
C ILE A 7 -24.89 34.58 -37.60
N LEU A 8 -24.13 34.84 -38.66
CA LEU A 8 -22.93 34.06 -38.99
C LEU A 8 -21.87 34.17 -37.88
N LEU A 9 -21.72 35.35 -37.30
CA LEU A 9 -20.75 35.63 -36.24
C LEU A 9 -21.15 34.95 -34.92
N LEU A 10 -22.45 34.92 -34.58
CA LEU A 10 -22.97 34.17 -33.43
C LEU A 10 -22.81 32.66 -33.60
N VAL A 11 -23.06 32.12 -34.80
CA VAL A 11 -22.87 30.68 -35.10
C VAL A 11 -21.39 30.30 -34.99
N LEU A 12 -20.48 31.13 -35.50
CA LEU A 12 -19.03 30.90 -35.34
C LEU A 12 -18.62 30.90 -33.87
N ILE A 13 -19.04 31.88 -33.07
CA ILE A 13 -18.75 31.92 -31.63
C ILE A 13 -19.27 30.65 -30.95
N LEU A 14 -20.49 30.21 -31.25
CA LEU A 14 -21.07 29.00 -30.68
C LEU A 14 -20.27 27.74 -31.07
N CYS A 15 -19.85 27.62 -32.33
CA CYS A 15 -18.99 26.53 -32.81
C CYS A 15 -17.61 26.56 -32.14
N PHE A 16 -17.03 27.74 -31.92
CA PHE A 16 -15.75 27.90 -31.23
C PHE A 16 -15.87 27.52 -29.74
N THR A 17 -16.93 27.92 -29.05
CA THR A 17 -17.12 27.59 -27.63
C THR A 17 -17.40 26.10 -27.42
N VAL A 18 -18.24 25.48 -28.25
CA VAL A 18 -18.52 24.04 -28.19
C VAL A 18 -17.25 23.24 -28.52
N GLY A 19 -16.53 23.61 -29.60
CA GLY A 19 -15.28 22.93 -29.95
C GLY A 19 -14.13 23.14 -28.94
N CYS A 20 -14.13 24.23 -28.17
CA CYS A 20 -13.17 24.43 -27.08
C CYS A 20 -13.53 23.58 -25.86
N GLN A 21 -14.81 23.53 -25.50
CA GLN A 21 -15.34 22.71 -24.42
C GLN A 21 -15.10 21.21 -24.67
N ASP A 22 -15.27 20.75 -25.91
CA ASP A 22 -14.98 19.37 -26.31
C ASP A 22 -13.48 19.03 -26.19
N ARG A 23 -12.57 19.99 -26.47
CA ARG A 23 -11.12 19.76 -26.35
C ARG A 23 -10.65 19.72 -24.89
N GLU A 24 -11.15 20.63 -24.05
CA GLU A 24 -10.81 20.66 -22.63
C GLU A 24 -11.30 19.40 -21.91
N ALA A 25 -12.55 18.99 -22.15
CA ALA A 25 -13.11 17.77 -21.59
C ALA A 25 -12.34 16.51 -22.03
N MET A 26 -11.92 16.45 -23.31
CA MET A 26 -11.10 15.34 -23.80
C MET A 26 -9.71 15.30 -23.15
N ALA A 27 -9.07 16.46 -22.95
CA ALA A 27 -7.77 16.53 -22.27
C ALA A 27 -7.88 16.10 -20.80
N GLU A 28 -8.95 16.49 -20.11
CA GLU A 28 -9.24 16.06 -18.74
C GLU A 28 -9.48 14.55 -18.65
N LEU A 29 -10.28 14.00 -19.57
CA LEU A 29 -10.53 12.55 -19.65
C LEU A 29 -9.26 11.74 -19.88
N GLU A 30 -8.39 12.18 -20.82
CA GLU A 30 -7.12 11.51 -21.08
C GLU A 30 -6.19 11.57 -19.87
N LYS A 31 -6.16 12.70 -19.15
CA LYS A 31 -5.42 12.82 -17.88
C LYS A 31 -5.97 11.87 -16.81
N MET A 32 -7.29 11.79 -16.67
CA MET A 32 -7.93 10.88 -15.71
C MET A 32 -7.65 9.40 -16.03
N LYS A 33 -7.70 9.02 -17.31
CA LYS A 33 -7.34 7.66 -17.75
C LYS A 33 -5.88 7.32 -17.47
N ALA A 34 -4.96 8.24 -17.80
CA ALA A 34 -3.54 8.04 -17.54
C ALA A 34 -3.26 7.90 -16.04
N GLN A 35 -3.95 8.71 -15.21
CA GLN A 35 -3.86 8.61 -13.76
C GLN A 35 -4.38 7.25 -13.25
N ALA A 36 -5.54 6.81 -13.73
CA ALA A 36 -6.11 5.52 -13.36
C ALA A 36 -5.21 4.34 -13.78
N GLU A 37 -4.56 4.42 -14.94
CA GLU A 37 -3.61 3.41 -15.41
C GLU A 37 -2.36 3.34 -14.50
N ILE A 38 -1.82 4.49 -14.08
CA ILE A 38 -0.71 4.55 -13.13
C ILE A 38 -1.12 3.98 -11.76
N GLU A 39 -2.33 4.30 -11.29
CA GLU A 39 -2.88 3.79 -10.05
C GLU A 39 -3.07 2.26 -10.07
N GLU A 40 -3.58 1.69 -11.17
CA GLU A 40 -3.64 0.24 -11.36
C GLU A 40 -2.24 -0.39 -11.41
N GLN A 41 -1.28 0.26 -12.09
CA GLN A 41 0.11 -0.19 -12.10
C GLN A 41 0.72 -0.22 -10.69
N ASN A 42 0.50 0.83 -9.90
CA ASN A 42 1.00 0.91 -8.53
C ASN A 42 0.36 -0.17 -7.64
N LYS A 43 -0.95 -0.43 -7.79
CA LYS A 43 -1.63 -1.54 -7.09
C LYS A 43 -1.03 -2.90 -7.47
N ALA A 44 -0.77 -3.11 -8.75
CA ALA A 44 -0.17 -4.36 -9.23
C ALA A 44 1.23 -4.58 -8.63
N LEU A 45 2.08 -3.55 -8.60
CA LEU A 45 3.41 -3.62 -7.99
C LEU A 45 3.35 -3.85 -6.48
N PHE A 46 2.44 -3.17 -5.77
CA PHE A 46 2.34 -3.36 -4.33
C PHE A 46 1.82 -4.76 -3.97
N ARG A 47 0.81 -5.26 -4.70
CA ARG A 47 0.33 -6.64 -4.56
C ARG A 47 1.46 -7.63 -4.80
N TYR A 48 2.22 -7.45 -5.88
CA TYR A 48 3.35 -8.30 -6.19
C TYR A 48 4.39 -8.34 -5.06
N MET A 49 4.73 -7.17 -4.47
CA MET A 49 5.62 -7.11 -3.32
C MET A 49 5.13 -7.99 -2.14
N LEU A 50 3.82 -7.93 -1.81
CA LEU A 50 3.23 -8.72 -0.72
C LEU A 50 3.20 -10.23 -1.06
N GLU A 51 2.83 -10.60 -2.28
CA GLU A 51 2.80 -12.00 -2.74
C GLU A 51 4.21 -12.63 -2.75
N GLU A 52 5.25 -11.86 -3.06
CA GLU A 52 6.63 -12.35 -3.01
C GLU A 52 7.15 -12.45 -1.57
N THR A 53 6.65 -11.63 -0.64
CA THR A 53 6.91 -11.80 0.80
C THR A 53 6.38 -13.13 1.32
N ASP A 54 5.17 -13.52 0.91
CA ASP A 54 4.57 -14.82 1.28
C ASP A 54 5.40 -16.01 0.78
N LYS A 55 6.15 -15.82 -0.32
CA LYS A 55 7.07 -16.81 -0.89
C LYS A 55 8.47 -16.73 -0.28
N GLY A 56 8.74 -15.77 0.60
CA GLY A 56 10.08 -15.47 1.12
C GLY A 56 11.06 -14.92 0.08
N ASN A 57 10.57 -14.43 -1.05
CA ASN A 57 11.38 -13.92 -2.16
C ASN A 57 11.59 -12.39 -2.05
N TYR A 58 12.63 -11.99 -1.34
CA TYR A 58 12.97 -10.57 -1.17
C TYR A 58 13.84 -9.98 -2.29
N ALA A 59 14.28 -10.78 -3.28
CA ALA A 59 14.95 -10.21 -4.46
C ALA A 59 13.98 -9.33 -5.26
N ALA A 60 12.70 -9.70 -5.30
CA ALA A 60 11.63 -8.90 -5.90
C ALA A 60 11.48 -7.51 -5.26
N TRP A 61 11.80 -7.37 -3.97
CA TRP A 61 11.72 -6.09 -3.28
C TRP A 61 12.75 -5.09 -3.82
N GLU A 62 13.95 -5.54 -4.19
CA GLU A 62 14.99 -4.69 -4.79
C GLU A 62 14.60 -4.18 -6.18
N GLU A 63 13.73 -4.91 -6.90
CA GLU A 63 13.23 -4.52 -8.21
C GLU A 63 12.13 -3.44 -8.12
N VAL A 64 11.24 -3.56 -7.13
CA VAL A 64 10.06 -2.70 -6.99
C VAL A 64 10.24 -1.53 -6.02
N CYS A 65 11.20 -1.61 -5.09
CA CYS A 65 11.49 -0.54 -4.15
C CYS A 65 12.59 0.38 -4.66
N SER A 66 12.51 1.65 -4.26
CA SER A 66 13.58 2.61 -4.45
C SER A 66 14.79 2.28 -3.56
N PRO A 67 16.03 2.58 -4.00
CA PRO A 67 17.19 2.56 -3.11
C PRO A 67 17.02 3.44 -1.86
N ASP A 68 16.25 4.54 -1.97
CA ASP A 68 15.96 5.46 -0.88
C ASP A 68 14.67 5.09 -0.11
N TYR A 69 14.21 3.84 -0.23
CA TYR A 69 13.02 3.35 0.45
C TYR A 69 13.11 3.49 1.97
N ILE A 70 12.03 3.96 2.59
CA ILE A 70 11.88 4.04 4.04
C ILE A 70 10.57 3.39 4.51
N CYS A 71 10.66 2.51 5.51
CA CYS A 71 9.51 1.88 6.16
C CYS A 71 9.23 2.51 7.52
N HIS A 72 8.00 2.94 7.75
CA HIS A 72 7.44 3.43 8.99
C HIS A 72 6.45 2.40 9.55
N PHE A 73 6.94 1.46 10.36
CA PHE A 73 6.08 0.44 10.95
C PHE A 73 5.74 0.76 12.40
N ALA A 74 4.45 0.76 12.74
CA ALA A 74 3.98 1.06 14.08
C ALA A 74 4.58 0.09 15.11
N GLY A 75 5.02 0.62 16.26
CA GLY A 75 5.69 -0.15 17.30
C GLY A 75 7.22 -0.18 17.19
N PHE A 76 7.80 0.24 16.06
CA PHE A 76 9.24 0.42 15.93
C PHE A 76 9.65 1.86 16.28
N PRO A 77 10.79 2.05 16.98
CA PRO A 77 11.20 3.37 17.48
C PRO A 77 11.75 4.30 16.39
N LYS A 78 12.19 3.74 15.27
CA LYS A 78 12.72 4.47 14.11
C LYS A 78 12.24 3.85 12.80
N PRO A 79 12.21 4.61 11.71
CA PRO A 79 12.02 4.05 10.38
C PRO A 79 13.14 3.08 10.01
N MET A 80 12.84 2.15 9.11
CA MET A 80 13.78 1.15 8.60
C MET A 80 14.15 1.43 7.14
N SER A 81 15.40 1.17 6.78
CA SER A 81 15.80 1.07 5.36
C SER A 81 15.18 -0.17 4.71
N LEU A 82 15.34 -0.30 3.38
CA LEU A 82 14.92 -1.50 2.65
C LEU A 82 15.58 -2.76 3.22
N GLU A 83 16.88 -2.71 3.47
CA GLU A 83 17.66 -3.82 4.01
C GLU A 83 17.19 -4.21 5.42
N GLU A 84 17.03 -3.22 6.31
CA GLU A 84 16.52 -3.45 7.67
C GLU A 84 15.11 -4.06 7.64
N HIS A 85 14.25 -3.60 6.73
CA HIS A 85 12.89 -4.11 6.59
C HIS A 85 12.86 -5.55 6.04
N ILE A 86 13.71 -5.88 5.07
CA ILE A 86 13.86 -7.26 4.56
C ILE A 86 14.36 -8.19 5.68
N GLN A 87 15.35 -7.76 6.47
CA GLN A 87 15.85 -8.55 7.59
C GLN A 87 14.77 -8.79 8.64
N ALA A 88 13.96 -7.78 8.98
CA ALA A 88 12.84 -7.92 9.90
C ALA A 88 11.79 -8.92 9.39
N ASN A 89 11.42 -8.87 8.10
CA ASN A 89 10.48 -9.82 7.52
C ASN A 89 11.05 -11.25 7.46
N ARG A 90 12.34 -11.42 7.14
CA ARG A 90 12.99 -12.74 7.21
C ARG A 90 12.98 -13.32 8.61
N ALA A 91 13.27 -12.51 9.63
CA ALA A 91 13.19 -12.95 11.02
C ALA A 91 11.74 -13.32 11.42
N PHE A 92 10.76 -12.55 10.95
CA PHE A 92 9.35 -12.85 11.15
C PHE A 92 8.94 -14.20 10.53
N LEU A 93 9.39 -14.50 9.31
CA LEU A 93 9.11 -15.79 8.64
C LEU A 93 9.76 -17.00 9.33
N VAL A 94 10.80 -16.81 10.16
CA VAL A 94 11.32 -17.90 11.00
C VAL A 94 10.30 -18.30 12.08
N ALA A 95 9.57 -17.32 12.62
CA ALA A 95 8.52 -17.58 13.60
C ALA A 95 7.22 -18.11 12.97
N PHE A 96 6.91 -17.65 11.76
CA PHE A 96 5.68 -17.96 11.02
C PHE A 96 6.03 -18.40 9.59
N PRO A 97 6.48 -19.64 9.38
CA PRO A 97 7.00 -20.10 8.09
C PRO A 97 5.94 -20.27 7.00
N ASP A 98 4.67 -20.41 7.37
CA ASP A 98 3.49 -20.47 6.50
C ASP A 98 2.72 -19.13 6.47
N PHE A 99 3.41 -18.02 6.77
CA PHE A 99 2.81 -16.69 6.78
C PHE A 99 2.21 -16.32 5.42
N HIS A 100 1.06 -15.67 5.44
CA HIS A 100 0.35 -15.27 4.23
C HIS A 100 -0.41 -13.96 4.40
N HIS A 101 -0.37 -13.12 3.36
CA HIS A 101 -1.19 -11.92 3.22
C HIS A 101 -2.45 -12.23 2.39
N GLU A 102 -3.62 -12.16 3.01
CA GLU A 102 -4.89 -12.04 2.29
C GLU A 102 -5.23 -10.56 2.09
N ILE A 103 -5.17 -10.07 0.85
CA ILE A 103 -5.54 -8.68 0.53
C ILE A 103 -7.06 -8.56 0.47
N ASN A 104 -7.65 -7.96 1.51
CA ASN A 104 -9.10 -7.78 1.58
C ASN A 104 -9.58 -6.59 0.73
N ASP A 105 -8.86 -5.47 0.82
CA ASP A 105 -9.15 -4.24 0.07
C ASP A 105 -7.85 -3.59 -0.38
N MET A 106 -7.86 -2.98 -1.57
CA MET A 106 -6.73 -2.18 -2.07
C MET A 106 -7.22 -1.00 -2.90
N VAL A 107 -6.85 0.20 -2.49
CA VAL A 107 -7.24 1.47 -3.13
C VAL A 107 -5.98 2.24 -3.47
N ALA A 108 -6.01 2.94 -4.60
CA ALA A 108 -4.96 3.85 -5.01
C ALA A 108 -5.53 5.26 -5.23
N GLU A 109 -4.75 6.25 -4.85
CA GLU A 109 -5.04 7.67 -5.11
C GLU A 109 -3.71 8.38 -5.35
N ALA A 110 -3.58 9.00 -6.52
CA ALA A 110 -2.36 9.66 -6.95
C ALA A 110 -1.14 8.71 -6.88
N GLU A 111 -0.20 9.01 -5.98
CA GLU A 111 1.04 8.26 -5.78
C GLU A 111 0.96 7.25 -4.63
N LYS A 112 -0.20 7.08 -3.99
CA LYS A 112 -0.35 6.20 -2.82
C LYS A 112 -1.24 5.01 -3.12
N VAL A 113 -0.88 3.87 -2.53
CA VAL A 113 -1.71 2.67 -2.50
C VAL A 113 -1.87 2.24 -1.05
N THR A 114 -3.11 2.10 -0.60
CA THR A 114 -3.44 1.57 0.72
C THR A 114 -4.11 0.22 0.58
N ALA A 115 -3.68 -0.75 1.38
CA ALA A 115 -4.27 -2.07 1.48
C ALA A 115 -4.69 -2.38 2.91
N ARG A 116 -5.87 -2.98 3.06
CA ARG A 116 -6.28 -3.70 4.27
C ARG A 116 -6.01 -5.17 4.02
N VAL A 117 -5.21 -5.78 4.89
CA VAL A 117 -4.78 -7.17 4.74
C VAL A 117 -5.10 -7.96 6.00
N THR A 118 -5.51 -9.20 5.81
CA THR A 118 -5.59 -10.21 6.87
C THR A 118 -4.33 -11.06 6.79
N LEU A 119 -3.66 -11.21 7.92
CA LEU A 119 -2.38 -11.89 8.04
C LEU A 119 -2.60 -13.20 8.77
N THR A 120 -2.20 -14.30 8.17
CA THR A 120 -2.37 -15.66 8.74
C THR A 120 -1.04 -16.39 8.82
N GLY A 121 -0.96 -17.41 9.68
CA GLY A 121 0.19 -18.31 9.77
C GLY A 121 0.09 -19.23 10.99
N THR A 122 1.17 -19.93 11.28
CA THR A 122 1.34 -20.86 12.39
C THR A 122 2.60 -20.51 13.16
N HIS A 123 2.51 -20.36 14.48
CA HIS A 123 3.65 -20.01 15.33
C HIS A 123 4.57 -21.20 15.58
N GLU A 124 5.55 -21.40 14.70
CA GLU A 124 6.47 -22.55 14.70
C GLU A 124 7.90 -22.21 15.15
N GLY A 125 8.27 -20.92 15.17
CA GLY A 125 9.55 -20.45 15.71
C GLY A 125 9.36 -19.51 16.90
N GLU A 126 10.46 -19.04 17.49
CA GLU A 126 10.40 -18.04 18.56
C GLU A 126 10.05 -16.65 18.00
N PHE A 127 9.11 -15.96 18.63
CA PHE A 127 8.74 -14.58 18.27
C PHE A 127 8.80 -13.66 19.48
N MET A 128 9.66 -12.63 19.43
CA MET A 128 9.82 -11.65 20.51
C MET A 128 10.04 -12.28 21.91
N GLY A 129 10.79 -13.39 21.97
CA GLY A 129 11.05 -14.14 23.20
C GLY A 129 9.93 -15.09 23.63
N ILE A 130 8.86 -15.24 22.84
CA ILE A 130 7.79 -16.20 23.05
C ILE A 130 8.15 -17.50 22.31
N PRO A 131 8.26 -18.64 23.01
CA PRO A 131 8.54 -19.94 22.37
C PRO A 131 7.41 -20.36 21.40
N PRO A 132 7.69 -21.23 20.42
CA PRO A 132 6.70 -21.67 19.44
C PRO A 132 5.53 -22.37 20.12
N THR A 133 4.33 -21.83 19.91
CA THR A 133 3.10 -22.33 20.54
C THR A 133 2.36 -23.37 19.70
N GLY A 134 2.64 -23.44 18.39
CA GLY A 134 1.87 -24.23 17.43
C GLY A 134 0.47 -23.68 17.11
N ASN A 135 0.11 -22.52 17.67
CA ASN A 135 -1.18 -21.88 17.40
C ASN A 135 -1.21 -21.30 15.99
N LYS A 136 -2.39 -21.39 15.35
CA LYS A 136 -2.71 -20.59 14.18
C LYS A 136 -2.96 -19.15 14.59
N ILE A 137 -2.52 -18.23 13.76
CA ILE A 137 -2.74 -16.80 13.94
C ILE A 137 -3.60 -16.24 12.80
N GLU A 138 -4.37 -15.20 13.12
CA GLU A 138 -5.13 -14.39 12.18
C GLU A 138 -5.31 -12.98 12.74
N TYR A 139 -4.81 -11.96 12.06
CA TYR A 139 -4.89 -10.57 12.51
C TYR A 139 -4.85 -9.59 11.34
N THR A 140 -5.37 -8.38 11.53
CA THR A 140 -5.45 -7.37 10.46
C THR A 140 -4.26 -6.42 10.48
N ALA A 141 -3.82 -6.01 9.29
CA ALA A 141 -2.93 -4.87 9.11
C ALA A 141 -3.44 -3.90 8.04
N PHE A 142 -3.03 -2.64 8.16
CA PHE A 142 -3.18 -1.62 7.13
C PHE A 142 -1.79 -1.19 6.68
N LEU A 143 -1.57 -1.28 5.38
CA LEU A 143 -0.30 -0.93 4.75
C LEU A 143 -0.56 0.15 3.71
N THR A 144 0.25 1.20 3.71
CA THR A 144 0.19 2.27 2.71
C THR A 144 1.55 2.43 2.07
N ALA A 145 1.65 2.21 0.77
CA ALA A 145 2.86 2.45 -0.03
C ALA A 145 2.74 3.78 -0.77
N ARG A 146 3.80 4.59 -0.77
CA ARG A 146 3.96 5.75 -1.67
C ARG A 146 4.94 5.41 -2.78
N PHE A 147 4.61 5.88 -3.97
CA PHE A 147 5.34 5.61 -5.20
C PHE A 147 6.03 6.88 -5.73
N SER A 148 7.18 6.71 -6.36
CA SER A 148 7.83 7.69 -7.22
C SER A 148 8.52 6.95 -8.35
N ASP A 149 8.44 7.46 -9.58
CA ASP A 149 9.11 6.86 -10.75
C ASP A 149 8.88 5.35 -10.89
N LYS A 150 7.64 4.90 -10.64
CA LYS A 150 7.20 3.49 -10.68
C LYS A 150 7.89 2.58 -9.66
N ARG A 151 8.44 3.14 -8.57
CA ARG A 151 9.00 2.40 -7.43
C ARG A 151 8.35 2.80 -6.13
N ILE A 152 8.31 1.86 -5.19
CA ILE A 152 7.89 2.12 -3.82
C ILE A 152 9.02 2.86 -3.11
N VAL A 153 8.77 4.08 -2.67
CA VAL A 153 9.74 4.94 -1.97
C VAL A 153 9.48 5.00 -0.47
N GLU A 154 8.28 4.66 -0.03
CA GLU A 154 7.92 4.75 1.38
C GLU A 154 6.78 3.79 1.70
N LEU A 155 6.80 3.20 2.89
CA LEU A 155 5.74 2.35 3.39
C LEU A 155 5.36 2.77 4.81
N TRP A 156 4.08 2.89 5.10
CA TRP A 156 3.56 2.96 6.46
C TRP A 156 2.76 1.70 6.77
N GLY A 157 3.01 1.10 7.92
CA GLY A 157 2.33 -0.11 8.37
C GLY A 157 1.80 0.01 9.79
N VAL A 158 0.58 -0.45 10.01
CA VAL A 158 0.04 -0.71 11.35
C VAL A 158 -0.62 -2.07 11.34
N ALA A 159 -0.29 -2.91 12.32
CA ALA A 159 -0.88 -4.23 12.50
C ALA A 159 -1.52 -4.34 13.88
N ASP A 160 -2.58 -5.14 13.99
CA ASP A 160 -3.21 -5.46 15.28
C ASP A 160 -2.35 -6.44 16.07
N MET A 161 -1.24 -5.91 16.60
CA MET A 161 -0.30 -6.66 17.41
C MET A 161 -0.92 -7.16 18.71
N MET A 162 -1.99 -6.52 19.21
CA MET A 162 -2.68 -7.00 20.42
C MET A 162 -3.33 -8.36 20.16
N THR A 163 -4.10 -8.47 19.08
CA THR A 163 -4.75 -9.72 18.67
C THR A 163 -3.72 -10.82 18.41
N LEU A 164 -2.62 -10.51 17.72
CA LEU A 164 -1.51 -11.46 17.54
C LEU A 164 -0.97 -11.94 18.89
N MET A 165 -0.56 -11.03 19.78
CA MET A 165 0.04 -11.40 21.07
C MET A 165 -0.90 -12.24 21.92
N GLN A 166 -2.21 -11.96 21.92
CA GLN A 166 -3.21 -12.77 22.61
C GLN A 166 -3.28 -14.21 22.07
N GLN A 167 -3.21 -14.38 20.75
CA GLN A 167 -3.18 -15.71 20.12
C GLN A 167 -1.90 -16.49 20.44
N LEU A 168 -0.81 -15.79 20.78
CA LEU A 168 0.44 -16.39 21.29
C LEU A 168 0.43 -16.63 22.80
N GLY A 169 -0.70 -16.42 23.48
CA GLY A 169 -0.88 -16.67 24.91
C GLY A 169 -0.47 -15.50 25.81
N MET A 170 -0.24 -14.31 25.26
CA MET A 170 0.06 -13.12 26.05
C MET A 170 -1.23 -12.46 26.55
N GLU A 171 -1.15 -11.86 27.73
CA GLU A 171 -2.26 -11.12 28.33
C GLU A 171 -1.87 -9.68 28.59
N LEU A 172 -2.76 -8.73 28.25
CA LEU A 172 -2.59 -7.34 28.63
C LEU A 172 -2.96 -7.18 30.11
N LYS A 173 -1.99 -6.73 30.92
CA LYS A 173 -2.21 -6.38 32.33
C LYS A 173 -1.95 -4.89 32.53
N PRO A 174 -2.75 -4.19 33.36
CA PRO A 174 -2.46 -2.80 33.71
C PRO A 174 -1.06 -2.69 34.30
N LYS A 175 -0.34 -1.61 33.96
CA LYS A 175 0.93 -1.31 34.62
C LYS A 175 0.64 -1.14 36.12
N GLU A 176 1.38 -1.87 36.96
CA GLU A 176 1.30 -1.66 38.40
C GLU A 176 1.68 -0.20 38.72
N ALA A 177 0.89 0.45 39.55
CA ALA A 177 1.21 1.80 39.99
C ALA A 177 2.52 1.76 40.78
N GLU A 178 3.51 2.55 40.35
CA GLU A 178 4.70 2.81 41.16
C GLU A 178 4.20 3.48 42.45
N LYS A 179 4.37 2.79 43.59
CA LYS A 179 3.98 3.28 44.92
C LYS A 179 4.94 4.34 45.43
#